data_AF-A0A0F3RH56-F1
#
_entry.id   AF-A0A0F3RH56-F1
#
_cell.length_a   1.000
_cell.length_b   1.000
_cell.length_c   1.000
_cell.angle_alpha   90.00
_cell.angle_beta   90.00
_cell.angle_gamma   90.00
#
_symmetry.space_group_name_H-M   'P 1'
#
loop_
_entity.id
_entity.type
_entity.pdbx_description
1 polymer ?
#
loop_
_entity_poly.entity_id
_entity_poly.type
_entity_poly.pdbx_seq_one_letter_code
_entity_poly.pdbx_strand_id
1 'polypeptide(L)' 'MKKVKEMHSNIKDDILKGDFSNLNNYLNKNFRNLGSLKNSADLLKSASGEEKISPEVYIRYLEGKYL' A
#
# COMPACT_ATOMS: atom_id res chain seq x y z
N MET A 1 0.65 -1.44 -2.68
CA MET A 1 1.25 -0.31 -3.42
C MET A 1 0.30 0.34 -4.44
N LYS A 2 -0.63 -0.39 -5.08
CA LYS A 2 -1.54 0.20 -6.09
C LYS A 2 -2.29 1.44 -5.59
N LYS A 3 -3.06 1.33 -4.50
CA LYS A 3 -3.77 2.47 -3.88
C LYS A 3 -2.88 3.64 -3.47
N VAL A 4 -1.70 3.36 -2.92
CA VAL A 4 -0.74 4.42 -2.56
C VAL A 4 -0.29 5.18 -3.81
N LYS A 5 0.00 4.46 -4.91
CA LYS A 5 0.36 5.06 -6.20
C LYS A 5 -0.82 5.81 -6.85
N GLU A 6 -2.06 5.38 -6.62
CA GLU A 6 -3.27 6.09 -7.10
C GLU A 6 -3.50 7.40 -6.32
N MET A 7 -3.31 7.38 -4.99
CA MET A 7 -3.50 8.57 -4.14
C MET A 7 -2.32 9.54 -4.16
N HIS A 8 -1.13 9.03 -4.39
CA HIS A 8 0.12 9.78 -4.47
C HIS A 8 0.84 9.40 -5.77
N SER A 9 0.44 10.04 -6.87
CA SER A 9 1.00 9.76 -8.20
C SER A 9 2.50 10.00 -8.29
N ASN A 10 3.02 10.91 -7.46
CA ASN A 10 4.44 11.27 -7.33
C ASN A 10 5.22 10.38 -6.33
N ILE A 11 4.63 9.32 -5.77
CA ILE A 11 5.27 8.52 -4.71
C ILE A 11 6.63 7.94 -5.12
N LYS A 12 6.84 7.68 -6.42
CA LYS A 12 8.13 7.23 -6.94
C LYS A 12 9.19 8.32 -6.79
N ASP A 13 8.87 9.56 -7.14
CA ASP A 13 9.78 10.69 -7.07
C ASP A 13 10.12 11.04 -5.63
N ASP A 14 9.15 10.93 -4.72
CA ASP A 14 9.35 11.11 -3.28
C ASP A 14 10.39 10.11 -2.76
N ILE A 15 10.22 8.82 -3.09
CA ILE A 15 11.16 7.75 -2.72
C ILE A 15 12.55 8.01 -3.30
N LEU A 16 12.64 8.43 -4.57
CA LEU A 16 13.94 8.73 -5.21
C LEU A 16 14.67 9.90 -4.54
N LYS A 17 13.92 10.85 -3.95
CA LYS A 17 14.46 11.98 -3.18
C LYS A 17 14.72 11.62 -1.71
N GLY A 18 14.43 10.40 -1.29
CA GLY A 18 14.53 9.96 0.10
C GLY A 18 13.40 10.47 1.01
N ASP A 19 12.32 11.03 0.44
CA ASP A 19 11.14 11.42 1.18
C ASP A 19 10.15 10.25 1.28
N PHE A 20 9.94 9.77 2.49
CA PHE A 20 8.99 8.68 2.78
C PHE A 20 7.74 9.18 3.53
N SER A 21 7.56 10.50 3.66
CA SER A 21 6.50 11.10 4.47
C SER A 21 5.11 10.69 3.97
N ASN A 22 4.86 10.79 2.66
CA ASN A 22 3.59 10.39 2.07
C ASN A 22 3.29 8.90 2.27
N LEU A 23 4.29 8.04 2.08
CA LEU A 23 4.15 6.60 2.31
C LEU A 23 3.84 6.28 3.78
N ASN A 24 4.59 6.89 4.70
CA ASN A 24 4.41 6.67 6.14
C ASN A 24 3.06 7.19 6.63
N ASN A 25 2.65 8.38 6.20
CA ASN A 25 1.35 8.95 6.52
C ASN A 25 0.22 8.03 6.06
N TYR A 26 0.31 7.52 4.84
CA TYR A 26 -0.65 6.55 4.33
C TYR A 26 -0.71 5.29 5.18
N LEU A 27 0.44 4.66 5.46
CA LEU A 27 0.49 3.40 6.20
C LEU A 27 0.02 3.56 7.65
N ASN A 28 0.35 4.68 8.30
CA ASN A 28 -0.08 4.97 9.66
C ASN A 28 -1.59 5.17 9.72
N LYS A 29 -2.16 5.96 8.79
CA LYS A 29 -3.59 6.26 8.75
C LYS A 29 -4.45 5.03 8.43
N ASN A 30 -3.97 4.17 7.54
CA ASN A 30 -4.80 3.10 6.97
C ASN A 30 -4.48 1.70 7.50
N PHE A 31 -3.38 1.50 8.22
CA PHE A 31 -2.98 0.15 8.66
C PHE A 31 -2.29 0.11 10.03
N ARG A 32 -1.11 0.74 10.19
CA ARG A 32 -0.23 0.52 11.34
C ARG A 32 -0.85 0.95 12.68
N ASN A 33 -1.59 2.06 12.70
CA ASN A 33 -2.19 2.57 13.94
C ASN A 33 -3.45 1.80 14.36
N LEU A 34 -3.98 0.94 13.49
CA LEU A 34 -5.20 0.19 13.76
C LEU A 34 -4.90 -1.12 14.52
N GLY A 35 -3.72 -1.71 14.33
CA GLY A 35 -3.25 -2.85 15.13
C GLY A 35 -4.32 -3.94 15.31
N SER A 36 -4.51 -4.38 16.55
CA SER A 36 -5.54 -5.37 16.93
C SER A 36 -6.95 -4.79 17.10
N LEU A 37 -7.16 -3.48 16.90
CA LEU A 37 -8.50 -2.87 16.93
C LEU A 37 -9.37 -3.33 15.75
N LYS A 38 -8.75 -3.85 14.68
CA LYS A 38 -9.43 -4.41 13.51
C LYS A 38 -8.89 -5.80 13.20
N ASN A 39 -9.75 -6.67 12.68
CA ASN A 39 -9.31 -7.96 12.16
C ASN A 39 -8.57 -7.78 10.81
N SER A 40 -7.88 -8.84 10.38
CA SER A 40 -7.07 -8.81 9.15
C SER A 40 -7.88 -8.48 7.89
N ALA A 41 -9.14 -8.89 7.80
CA ALA A 41 -9.99 -8.62 6.64
C ALA A 41 -10.37 -7.13 6.57
N ASP A 42 -10.72 -6.53 7.71
CA ASP A 42 -11.03 -5.10 7.80
C ASP A 42 -9.79 -4.24 7.54
N LEU A 43 -8.62 -4.66 8.03
CA LEU A 43 -7.35 -4.01 7.72
C LEU A 43 -7.01 -4.08 6.24
N LEU A 44 -7.20 -5.24 5.61
CA LEU A 44 -7.01 -5.40 4.17
C LEU A 44 -7.92 -4.43 3.40
N LYS A 45 -9.23 -4.50 3.64
CA LYS A 45 -10.21 -3.66 2.95
C LYS A 45 -9.96 -2.18 3.14
N SER A 46 -9.62 -1.74 4.36
CA SER A 46 -9.33 -0.32 4.61
C SER A 46 -8.02 0.15 3.98
N ALA A 47 -6.98 -0.68 3.96
CA ALA A 47 -5.66 -0.32 3.42
C ALA A 47 -5.53 -0.53 1.91
N SER A 48 -6.31 -1.42 1.29
CA SER A 48 -6.20 -1.72 -0.15
C SER A 48 -7.50 -1.54 -0.92
N GLY A 49 -8.65 -1.46 -0.26
CA GLY A 49 -9.96 -1.52 -0.91
C GLY A 49 -10.37 -2.92 -1.36
N GLU A 50 -9.55 -3.94 -1.11
CA GLU A 50 -9.81 -5.32 -1.55
C GLU A 50 -10.51 -6.11 -0.44
N GLU A 51 -11.54 -6.89 -0.80
CA GLU A 51 -12.26 -7.75 0.15
C GLU A 51 -11.47 -9.01 0.53
N LYS A 52 -10.56 -9.45 -0.36
CA LYS A 52 -9.79 -10.69 -0.21
C LYS A 52 -8.36 -10.50 -0.66
N ILE A 53 -7.45 -11.29 -0.09
CA ILE A 53 -6.05 -11.30 -0.51
C ILE A 53 -5.98 -11.85 -1.93
N SER A 54 -5.38 -11.08 -2.84
CA SER A 54 -5.13 -11.50 -4.23
C SER A 54 -3.63 -11.65 -4.48
N PRO A 55 -3.14 -12.85 -4.83
CA PRO A 55 -1.73 -13.07 -5.15
C PRO A 55 -1.31 -12.32 -6.43
N GLU A 56 -2.25 -12.01 -7.33
CA GLU A 56 -1.99 -11.28 -8.58
C GLU A 56 -1.39 -9.89 -8.34
N VAL A 57 -1.67 -9.28 -7.18
CA VAL A 57 -1.06 -7.99 -6.81
C VAL A 57 0.46 -8.12 -6.69
N TYR A 58 0.92 -9.23 -6.13
CA TYR A 58 2.35 -9.50 -5.97
C TYR A 58 2.99 -10.02 -7.26
N ILE A 59 2.30 -10.91 -7.98
CA ILE A 59 2.77 -11.42 -9.29
C ILE A 59 3.01 -10.27 -10.27
N ARG A 60 2.07 -9.33 -10.42
CA ARG A 60 2.25 -8.16 -11.30
C ARG A 60 3.42 -7.26 -10.90
N TYR A 61 3.72 -7.17 -9.62
CA TYR A 61 4.91 -6.44 -9.16
C TYR A 61 6.19 -7.16 -9.58
N LEU A 62 6.24 -8.49 -9.47
CA LEU A 62 7.38 -9.29 -9.90
C LEU A 62 7.57 -9.20 -11.41
N GLU A 63 6.51 -9.38 -12.19
CA GLU A 63 6.55 -9.25 -13.65
C GLU A 63 7.10 -7.89 -14.05
N GLY A 64 6.53 -6.79 -13.55
CA GLY A 64 7.02 -5.45 -13.90
C GLY A 64 8.41 -5.08 -13.33
N LYS A 65 8.99 -5.91 -12.46
CA LYS A 65 10.35 -5.71 -11.93
C LYS A 65 11.39 -6.55 -12.67
N TYR A 66 11.02 -7.73 -13.16
CA TYR A 66 11.95 -8.74 -13.66
C TYR A 66 11.75 -9.11 -15.14
N LEU A 67 10.60 -8.79 -15.73
CA LEU A 67 10.27 -9.02 -17.15
C LEU A 67 10.11 -7.67 -17.87
#